data_AF-H8MJ16-F1
#
_entry.id   AF-H8MJ16-F1
#
_cell.length_a   1.000
_cell.length_b   1.000
_cell.length_c   1.000
_cell.angle_alpha   90.00
_cell.angle_beta   90.00
_cell.angle_gamma   90.00
#
_symmetry.space_group_name_H-M   'P 1'
#
loop_
_entity.id
_entity.type
_entity.pdbx_description
1 polymer ?
#
loop_
_entity_poly.entity_id
_entity_poly.type
_entity_poly.pdbx_seq_one_letter_code
_entity_poly.pdbx_strand_id
1 'polypeptide(L)'
;MNRIVRAALVSSLFVSSASFAQDAEFNMQVDIDDQDMPSARIKMKTTTNVDGEETTTVKVRGGGARMDVRMTGGTMESESHSEHRETRTTETRREPRMDSRPEMAAEPSHRDCGTRSDEGCMMRRDGQFPMDASTWSGFYQSLKSESNEIVRQEKAEKMLKRVYLTAVQFGMVLDLFNNEITRLEVAKEAAPHVVDPQHALGFSSKWRNSISGSEYTDIITQ
;
A
#
# COMPACT_ATOMS: atom_id res chain seq x y z
N MET A 1 28.61 -0.51 -11.23
CA MET A 1 27.17 -0.57 -11.54
C MET A 1 26.47 -1.28 -10.38
N ASN A 2 25.69 -0.57 -9.53
CA ASN A 2 24.76 -1.09 -8.50
C ASN A 2 24.62 -0.19 -7.25
N ARG A 3 24.39 1.13 -7.39
CA ARG A 3 24.00 1.99 -6.24
C ARG A 3 22.95 3.06 -6.54
N ILE A 4 22.67 3.36 -7.81
CA ILE A 4 21.76 4.46 -8.20
C ILE A 4 20.27 4.09 -8.07
N VAL A 5 19.93 2.80 -7.93
CA VAL A 5 18.52 2.34 -7.94
C VAL A 5 17.83 2.40 -6.56
N ARG A 6 18.54 2.71 -5.47
CA ARG A 6 17.95 2.68 -4.11
C ARG A 6 17.39 4.01 -3.60
N ALA A 7 17.55 5.12 -4.32
CA ALA A 7 17.18 6.44 -3.82
C ALA A 7 15.75 6.90 -4.20
N ALA A 8 15.05 6.23 -5.12
CA ALA A 8 13.74 6.67 -5.59
C ALA A 8 12.56 6.28 -4.66
N LEU A 9 12.80 5.55 -3.57
CA LEU A 9 11.73 4.91 -2.78
C LEU A 9 11.34 5.63 -1.48
N VAL A 10 11.95 6.76 -1.10
CA VAL A 10 11.70 7.37 0.22
C VAL A 10 10.94 8.70 0.16
N SER A 11 10.67 9.26 -1.03
CA SER A 11 10.04 10.59 -1.15
C SER A 11 8.54 10.59 -1.47
N SER A 12 7.88 9.44 -1.56
CA SER A 12 6.49 9.34 -2.04
C SER A 12 5.39 9.42 -0.96
N LEU A 13 5.72 9.66 0.31
CA LEU A 13 4.74 9.57 1.42
C LEU A 13 4.12 10.90 1.89
N PHE A 14 4.37 12.04 1.23
CA PHE A 14 3.82 13.34 1.68
C PHE A 14 2.98 14.11 0.64
N VAL A 15 2.57 13.49 -0.47
CA VAL A 15 1.68 14.15 -1.46
C VAL A 15 0.40 13.34 -1.65
N SER A 16 -0.40 13.19 -0.59
CA SER A 16 -1.74 12.58 -0.73
C SER A 16 -2.85 13.35 -0.01
N SER A 17 -2.57 14.55 0.51
CA SER A 17 -3.55 15.29 1.33
C SER A 17 -3.73 16.74 0.89
N ALA A 18 -3.93 17.00 -0.41
CA ALA A 18 -4.41 18.30 -0.89
C ALA A 18 -5.08 18.16 -2.26
N SER A 19 -6.28 17.56 -2.31
CA SER A 19 -7.10 17.51 -3.52
C SER A 19 -8.46 18.16 -3.27
N PHE A 20 -8.46 19.42 -2.83
CA PHE A 20 -9.65 20.29 -2.84
C PHE A 20 -9.24 21.75 -3.05
N ALA A 21 -8.60 22.05 -4.17
CA ALA A 21 -8.56 23.40 -4.74
C ALA A 21 -8.45 23.25 -6.25
N GLN A 22 -9.48 23.67 -6.97
CA GLN A 22 -9.39 23.82 -8.42
C GLN A 22 -8.40 24.96 -8.66
N ASP A 23 -7.32 24.68 -9.40
CA ASP A 23 -6.27 25.63 -9.79
C ASP A 23 -5.13 25.88 -8.78
N ALA A 24 -4.37 24.82 -8.47
CA ALA A 24 -3.08 24.93 -7.78
C ALA A 24 -1.96 24.36 -8.67
N GLU A 25 -0.96 25.18 -8.99
CA GLU A 25 0.24 24.75 -9.73
C GLU A 25 1.31 24.31 -8.74
N PHE A 26 1.73 23.05 -8.84
CA PHE A 26 2.75 22.46 -7.99
C PHE A 26 4.04 22.25 -8.79
N ASN A 27 5.13 22.86 -8.33
CA ASN A 27 6.45 22.62 -8.91
C ASN A 27 7.37 22.02 -7.84
N MET A 28 7.74 20.76 -8.04
CA MET A 28 8.63 20.03 -7.15
C MET A 28 10.01 19.91 -7.80
N GLN A 29 11.03 20.43 -7.11
CA GLN A 29 12.41 20.33 -7.53
C GLN A 29 13.19 19.58 -6.46
N VAL A 30 13.82 18.47 -6.85
CA VAL A 30 14.66 17.65 -5.97
C VAL A 30 16.11 17.94 -6.33
N ASP A 31 16.81 18.62 -5.44
CA ASP A 31 18.22 18.98 -5.60
C ASP A 31 19.05 18.18 -4.59
N ILE A 32 20.12 17.56 -5.08
CA ILE A 32 21.14 16.92 -4.25
C ILE A 32 22.20 17.99 -4.00
N ASP A 33 22.30 18.43 -2.74
CA ASP A 33 23.25 19.47 -2.34
C ASP A 33 24.69 18.89 -2.33
N ASP A 34 25.72 19.74 -2.37
CA ASP A 34 27.14 19.33 -2.42
C ASP A 34 27.62 18.49 -1.22
N GLN A 35 26.77 18.31 -0.21
CA GLN A 35 26.99 17.41 0.94
C GLN A 35 26.34 16.01 0.76
N ASP A 36 25.96 15.63 -0.46
CA ASP A 36 25.36 14.33 -0.79
C ASP A 36 24.05 14.05 -0.01
N MET A 37 23.39 15.13 0.43
CA MET A 37 22.12 15.07 1.15
C MET A 37 20.97 15.45 0.22
N PRO A 38 19.93 14.59 0.08
CA PRO A 38 18.78 14.90 -0.74
C PRO A 38 17.96 16.02 -0.09
N SER A 39 17.74 17.10 -0.82
CA SER A 39 16.82 18.17 -0.41
C SER A 39 15.66 18.26 -1.39
N ALA A 40 14.44 18.35 -0.87
CA ALA A 40 13.25 18.53 -1.69
C ALA A 40 12.71 19.94 -1.48
N ARG A 41 12.51 20.66 -2.57
CA ARG A 41 11.86 21.97 -2.57
C ARG A 41 10.53 21.86 -3.29
N ILE A 42 9.46 22.16 -2.55
CA ILE A 42 8.12 22.18 -3.10
C ILE A 42 7.69 23.65 -3.15
N LYS A 43 7.45 24.15 -4.37
CA LYS A 43 6.81 25.45 -4.59
C LYS A 43 5.36 25.20 -4.95
N MET A 44 4.47 25.76 -4.15
CA MET A 44 3.03 25.73 -4.41
C MET A 44 2.59 27.14 -4.77
N LYS A 45 1.95 27.28 -5.92
CA LYS A 45 1.23 28.49 -6.30
C LYS A 45 -0.26 28.20 -6.23
N THR A 46 -1.00 28.97 -5.45
CA THR A 46 -2.46 28.89 -5.38
C THR A 46 -3.06 30.20 -5.84
N THR A 47 -3.91 30.16 -6.85
CA THR A 47 -4.72 31.30 -7.28
C THR A 47 -5.98 31.35 -6.42
N THR A 48 -6.00 32.19 -5.39
CA THR A 48 -7.24 32.52 -4.70
C THR A 48 -7.93 33.64 -5.48
N ASN A 49 -9.25 33.54 -5.69
CA ASN A 49 -10.05 34.45 -6.53
C ASN A 49 -10.21 35.89 -5.97
N VAL A 50 -9.24 36.39 -5.18
CA VAL A 50 -9.20 37.76 -4.69
C VAL A 50 -7.74 38.24 -4.70
N ASP A 51 -7.32 38.86 -5.80
CA ASP A 51 -6.19 39.79 -5.96
C ASP A 51 -4.86 39.50 -5.21
N GLY A 52 -4.36 38.27 -5.25
CA GLY A 52 -2.98 38.01 -4.84
C GLY A 52 -2.51 36.59 -5.13
N GLU A 53 -1.47 36.45 -5.96
CA GLU A 53 -0.74 35.18 -6.08
C GLU A 53 -0.04 34.87 -4.75
N GLU A 54 -0.61 33.97 -3.95
CA GLU A 54 0.05 33.50 -2.73
C GLU A 54 0.98 32.33 -3.11
N THR A 55 2.29 32.56 -2.95
CA THR A 55 3.30 31.53 -3.21
C THR A 55 3.83 30.98 -1.90
N THR A 56 3.56 29.70 -1.63
CA THR A 56 4.06 29.01 -0.44
C THR A 56 5.22 28.13 -0.84
N THR A 57 6.38 28.37 -0.24
CA THR A 57 7.56 27.52 -0.47
C THR A 57 7.84 26.68 0.76
N VAL A 58 7.84 25.35 0.58
CA VAL A 58 8.20 24.39 1.62
C VAL A 58 9.56 23.80 1.25
N LYS A 59 10.54 23.93 2.14
CA LYS A 59 11.85 23.28 2.00
C LYS A 59 11.98 22.19 3.05
N VAL A 60 12.23 20.97 2.61
CA VAL A 60 12.43 19.80 3.47
C VAL A 60 13.85 19.29 3.28
N ARG A 61 14.60 19.19 4.37
CA ARG A 61 15.95 18.61 4.39
C ARG A 61 15.93 17.37 5.30
N GLY A 62 16.16 16.20 4.70
CA GLY A 62 16.16 14.92 5.42
C GLY A 62 17.57 14.33 5.48
N GLY A 63 18.11 14.18 6.69
CA GLY A 63 19.41 13.55 6.92
C GLY A 63 19.45 12.81 8.26
N GLY A 64 19.30 11.48 8.24
CA GLY A 64 19.41 10.64 9.44
C GLY A 64 18.35 10.93 10.51
N ALA A 65 18.75 10.98 11.78
CA ALA A 65 17.86 11.09 12.95
C ALA A 65 17.26 12.50 13.18
N ARG A 66 17.43 13.44 12.24
CA ARG A 66 16.89 14.81 12.35
C ARG A 66 16.31 15.24 11.01
N MET A 67 15.11 15.81 11.07
CA MET A 67 14.38 16.37 9.94
C MET A 67 14.09 17.83 10.24
N ASP A 68 14.52 18.72 9.35
CA ASP A 68 14.23 20.15 9.45
C ASP A 68 13.24 20.53 8.34
N VAL A 69 12.11 21.13 8.75
CA VAL A 69 11.08 21.63 7.85
C VAL A 69 11.02 23.14 8.02
N ARG A 70 11.24 23.88 6.93
CA ARG A 70 11.09 25.34 6.91
C ARG A 70 10.05 25.73 5.88
N MET A 71 8.98 26.34 6.38
CA MET A 71 7.89 26.89 5.56
C MET A 71 8.06 28.40 5.47
N THR A 72 7.83 28.97 4.29
CA THR A 72 7.88 30.43 4.10
C THR A 72 6.74 30.83 3.16
N GLY A 73 5.81 31.62 3.69
CA GLY A 73 4.57 32.08 3.01
C GLY A 73 3.31 31.65 3.76
N GLY A 74 2.44 32.61 4.10
CA GLY A 74 1.14 32.43 4.77
C GLY A 74 1.16 32.74 6.28
N THR A 75 0.37 33.72 6.72
CA THR A 75 0.16 34.08 8.12
C THR A 75 -0.73 33.04 8.81
N MET A 76 -0.12 32.04 9.45
CA MET A 76 -0.71 31.36 10.60
C MET A 76 0.39 31.10 11.63
N GLU A 77 0.32 31.83 12.74
CA GLU A 77 1.09 31.56 13.95
C GLU A 77 0.63 30.20 14.50
N SER A 78 1.55 29.24 14.53
CA SER A 78 1.48 28.10 15.45
C SER A 78 2.88 27.81 15.92
N GLU A 79 3.23 28.47 17.03
CA GLU A 79 4.36 28.14 17.87
C GLU A 79 4.13 26.75 18.47
N SER A 80 4.78 25.71 17.93
CA SER A 80 4.94 24.45 18.66
C SER A 80 6.23 24.53 19.47
N HIS A 81 6.09 25.02 20.70
CA HIS A 81 7.09 24.99 21.76
C HIS A 81 7.46 23.53 22.08
N SER A 82 8.61 23.05 21.64
CA SER A 82 9.17 21.77 22.08
C SER A 82 10.17 22.00 23.21
N GLU A 83 9.65 22.19 24.42
CA GLU A 83 10.42 22.01 25.65
C GLU A 83 10.43 20.53 26.03
N HIS A 84 11.61 19.89 26.03
CA HIS A 84 11.83 18.69 26.84
C HIS A 84 13.15 18.78 27.59
N ARG A 85 13.04 19.46 28.74
CA ARG A 85 13.67 19.22 30.05
C ARG A 85 14.59 17.99 30.13
N GLU A 86 15.90 18.25 30.22
CA GLU A 86 16.88 17.34 30.81
C GLU A 86 16.50 17.06 32.27
N THR A 87 16.30 15.79 32.62
CA THR A 87 16.27 15.36 34.02
C THR A 87 17.33 14.30 34.22
N ARG A 88 18.48 14.77 34.71
CA ARG A 88 19.57 14.01 35.32
C ARG A 88 18.99 13.15 36.43
N THR A 89 19.11 11.82 36.32
CA THR A 89 18.84 10.92 37.46
C THR A 89 19.96 9.90 37.58
N THR A 90 20.40 9.80 38.82
CA THR A 90 21.59 9.18 39.39
C THR A 90 21.60 7.66 39.25
N GLU A 91 22.79 7.09 39.08
CA GLU A 91 23.07 5.67 39.26
C GLU A 91 22.57 5.16 40.62
N THR A 92 21.84 4.04 40.62
CA THR A 92 21.91 3.07 41.72
C THR A 92 21.70 1.66 41.17
N ARG A 93 22.83 0.95 41.09
CA ARG A 93 23.00 -0.49 40.92
C ARG A 93 22.05 -1.29 41.84
N ARG A 94 21.18 -2.12 41.25
CA ARG A 94 20.58 -3.28 41.91
C ARG A 94 20.43 -4.44 40.92
N GLU A 95 20.77 -5.61 41.44
CA GLU A 95 21.01 -6.90 40.79
C GLU A 95 19.80 -7.53 40.05
N PRO A 96 20.07 -8.50 39.15
CA PRO A 96 19.05 -9.06 38.27
C PRO A 96 18.15 -10.04 39.03
N ARG A 97 16.88 -9.68 39.21
CA ARG A 97 15.84 -10.66 39.55
C ARG A 97 15.39 -11.32 38.25
N MET A 98 15.63 -12.63 38.17
CA MET A 98 14.96 -13.52 37.23
C MET A 98 13.46 -13.45 37.48
N ASP A 99 12.79 -12.55 36.77
CA ASP A 99 11.34 -12.50 36.68
C ASP A 99 10.97 -13.36 35.46
N SER A 100 10.84 -14.67 35.68
CA SER A 100 10.26 -15.60 34.70
C SER A 100 8.78 -15.28 34.57
N ARG A 101 8.46 -14.18 33.89
CA ARG A 101 7.12 -13.93 33.38
C ARG A 101 6.77 -15.11 32.47
N PRO A 102 5.61 -15.75 32.66
CA PRO A 102 5.07 -16.66 31.65
C PRO A 102 5.08 -15.90 30.34
N GLU A 103 5.82 -16.44 29.37
CA GLU A 103 5.77 -16.03 27.98
C GLU A 103 4.31 -16.18 27.56
N MET A 104 3.55 -15.08 27.66
CA MET A 104 2.18 -15.03 27.17
C MET A 104 2.30 -15.34 25.69
N ALA A 105 1.96 -16.57 25.32
CA ALA A 105 1.82 -16.96 23.93
C ALA A 105 0.97 -15.88 23.29
N ALA A 106 1.60 -15.06 22.44
CA ALA A 106 0.89 -14.01 21.73
C ALA A 106 -0.29 -14.69 21.05
N GLU A 107 -1.52 -14.28 21.39
CA GLU A 107 -2.68 -14.70 20.62
C GLU A 107 -2.32 -14.52 19.15
N PRO A 108 -2.57 -15.53 18.29
CA PRO A 108 -2.23 -15.43 16.88
C PRO A 108 -2.88 -14.15 16.37
N SER A 109 -2.05 -13.15 16.05
CA SER A 109 -2.52 -11.88 15.51
C SER A 109 -3.36 -12.24 14.29
N HIS A 110 -4.69 -12.12 14.42
CA HIS A 110 -5.60 -12.50 13.37
C HIS A 110 -5.31 -11.59 12.19
N ARG A 111 -4.66 -12.14 11.17
CA ARG A 111 -4.31 -11.37 9.98
C ARG A 111 -5.60 -11.10 9.23
N ASP A 112 -5.81 -9.84 8.84
CA ASP A 112 -6.96 -9.44 8.05
C ASP A 112 -6.57 -9.31 6.58
N CYS A 113 -7.28 -10.06 5.73
CA CYS A 113 -7.16 -10.03 4.28
C CYS A 113 -8.31 -9.25 3.61
N GLY A 114 -9.14 -8.57 4.41
CA GLY A 114 -10.23 -7.70 3.93
C GLY A 114 -11.52 -8.45 3.59
N THR A 115 -11.62 -9.72 3.97
CA THR A 115 -12.72 -10.65 3.66
C THR A 115 -13.47 -11.14 4.91
N ARG A 116 -13.15 -10.58 6.10
CA ARG A 116 -13.82 -10.73 7.42
C ARG A 116 -13.97 -12.14 8.01
N SER A 117 -13.72 -13.21 7.25
CA SER A 117 -13.63 -14.61 7.72
C SER A 117 -13.01 -15.46 6.62
N ASP A 118 -11.69 -15.50 6.58
CA ASP A 118 -10.95 -16.11 5.48
C ASP A 118 -9.85 -17.01 6.01
N GLU A 119 -10.10 -18.31 5.95
CA GLU A 119 -9.16 -19.35 6.40
C GLU A 119 -7.83 -19.26 5.63
N GLY A 120 -7.89 -18.82 4.35
CA GLY A 120 -6.74 -18.61 3.51
C GLY A 120 -5.83 -17.47 3.97
N CYS A 121 -6.32 -16.54 4.81
CA CYS A 121 -5.56 -15.35 5.19
C CYS A 121 -4.27 -15.64 5.99
N MET A 122 -4.29 -16.75 6.73
CA MET A 122 -3.14 -17.25 7.50
C MET A 122 -2.32 -18.29 6.73
N MET A 123 -2.75 -18.69 5.53
CA MET A 123 -2.05 -19.65 4.70
C MET A 123 -0.90 -19.00 3.93
N ARG A 124 0.05 -19.83 3.51
CA ARG A 124 1.19 -19.41 2.69
C ARG A 124 1.31 -20.30 1.47
N ARG A 125 1.68 -19.69 0.36
CA ARG A 125 2.11 -20.37 -0.85
C ARG A 125 3.45 -19.77 -1.26
N ASP A 126 4.41 -20.63 -1.56
CA ASP A 126 5.78 -20.23 -1.89
C ASP A 126 6.45 -19.32 -0.84
N GLY A 127 6.11 -19.54 0.43
CA GLY A 127 6.59 -18.74 1.56
C GLY A 127 6.00 -17.34 1.66
N GLN A 128 5.12 -16.96 0.72
CA GLN A 128 4.44 -15.67 0.70
C GLN A 128 3.03 -15.79 1.26
N PHE A 129 2.59 -14.70 1.86
CA PHE A 129 1.26 -14.55 2.40
C PHE A 129 0.34 -13.87 1.37
N PRO A 130 -0.98 -14.12 1.41
CA PRO A 130 -1.93 -13.42 0.55
C PRO A 130 -1.99 -11.94 0.89
N MET A 131 -2.54 -11.13 -0.01
CA MET A 131 -2.71 -9.70 0.14
C MET A 131 -3.46 -9.34 1.43
N ASP A 132 -2.96 -8.34 2.17
CA ASP A 132 -3.59 -7.85 3.39
C ASP A 132 -4.81 -6.96 3.08
N ALA A 133 -5.63 -6.67 4.09
CA ALA A 133 -6.87 -5.92 3.94
C ALA A 133 -6.69 -4.55 3.27
N SER A 134 -5.62 -3.82 3.61
CA SER A 134 -5.38 -2.48 3.08
C SER A 134 -5.07 -2.52 1.58
N THR A 135 -4.11 -3.36 1.17
CA THR A 135 -3.75 -3.55 -0.23
C THR A 135 -4.93 -4.12 -1.03
N TRP A 136 -5.67 -5.08 -0.45
CA TRP A 136 -6.85 -5.69 -1.06
C TRP A 136 -7.93 -4.65 -1.36
N SER A 137 -8.26 -3.79 -0.39
CA SER A 137 -9.30 -2.78 -0.57
C SER A 137 -8.99 -1.80 -1.70
N GLY A 138 -7.74 -1.34 -1.80
CA GLY A 138 -7.31 -0.42 -2.86
C GLY A 138 -7.30 -1.10 -4.23
N PHE A 139 -6.78 -2.32 -4.31
CA PHE A 139 -6.76 -3.11 -5.54
C PHE A 139 -8.17 -3.41 -6.04
N TYR A 140 -9.02 -3.97 -5.18
CA TYR A 140 -10.39 -4.34 -5.53
C TYR A 140 -11.23 -3.13 -5.95
N GLN A 141 -11.10 -2.01 -5.23
CA GLN A 141 -11.79 -0.78 -5.59
C GLN A 141 -11.32 -0.21 -6.93
N SER A 142 -10.02 -0.30 -7.23
CA SER A 142 -9.47 0.10 -8.53
C SER A 142 -10.09 -0.72 -9.67
N LEU A 143 -10.13 -2.06 -9.54
CA LEU A 143 -10.76 -2.91 -10.56
C LEU A 143 -12.26 -2.63 -10.70
N LYS A 144 -12.97 -2.43 -9.59
CA LYS A 144 -14.40 -2.15 -9.57
C LYS A 144 -14.75 -0.81 -10.22
N SER A 145 -13.87 0.19 -10.11
CA SER A 145 -14.07 1.51 -10.73
C SER A 145 -13.90 1.52 -12.25
N GLU A 146 -13.19 0.55 -12.81
CA GLU A 146 -13.04 0.43 -14.26
C GLU A 146 -14.32 -0.07 -14.88
N SER A 147 -14.87 0.66 -15.86
CA SER A 147 -16.08 0.24 -16.60
C SER A 147 -15.75 -0.71 -17.75
N ASN A 148 -14.58 -0.53 -18.38
CA ASN A 148 -14.13 -1.36 -19.50
C ASN A 148 -13.50 -2.66 -18.99
N GLU A 149 -14.09 -3.79 -19.37
CA GLU A 149 -13.67 -5.10 -18.90
C GLU A 149 -12.27 -5.52 -19.40
N ILE A 150 -11.88 -5.12 -20.61
CA ILE A 150 -10.54 -5.38 -21.15
C ILE A 150 -9.48 -4.61 -20.35
N VAL A 151 -9.76 -3.34 -20.05
CA VAL A 151 -8.85 -2.53 -19.20
C VAL A 151 -8.79 -3.10 -17.79
N ARG A 152 -9.92 -3.54 -17.24
CA ARG A 152 -9.99 -4.20 -15.93
C ARG A 152 -9.15 -5.48 -15.91
N GLN A 153 -9.24 -6.29 -16.96
CA GLN A 153 -8.46 -7.51 -17.12
C GLN A 153 -6.96 -7.22 -17.13
N GLU A 154 -6.51 -6.28 -17.97
CA GLU A 154 -5.08 -5.93 -18.03
C GLU A 154 -4.53 -5.47 -16.67
N LYS A 155 -5.33 -4.70 -15.91
CA LYS A 155 -4.95 -4.26 -14.56
C LYS A 155 -4.88 -5.44 -13.59
N ALA A 156 -5.85 -6.34 -13.65
CA ALA A 156 -5.87 -7.54 -12.83
C ALA A 156 -4.63 -8.40 -13.12
N GLU A 157 -4.39 -8.78 -14.38
CA GLU A 157 -3.23 -9.60 -14.76
C GLU A 157 -1.89 -9.00 -14.33
N LYS A 158 -1.69 -7.70 -14.54
CA LYS A 158 -0.44 -7.02 -14.16
C LYS A 158 -0.17 -7.09 -12.65
N MET A 159 -1.23 -7.03 -11.84
CA MET A 159 -1.12 -7.08 -10.38
C MET A 159 -0.98 -8.51 -9.88
N LEU A 160 -1.84 -9.42 -10.36
CA LEU A 160 -1.94 -10.80 -9.87
C LEU A 160 -0.68 -11.63 -10.13
N LYS A 161 0.14 -11.24 -11.12
CA LYS A 161 1.51 -11.79 -11.34
C LYS A 161 2.47 -11.70 -10.17
N ARG A 162 2.20 -10.80 -9.20
CA ARG A 162 3.17 -10.42 -8.15
C ARG A 162 2.64 -10.60 -6.75
N VAL A 163 1.34 -10.86 -6.62
CA VAL A 163 0.65 -10.83 -5.33
C VAL A 163 -0.12 -12.13 -5.16
N TYR A 164 -0.10 -12.65 -3.94
CA TYR A 164 -0.87 -13.82 -3.59
C TYR A 164 -2.26 -13.40 -3.14
N LEU A 165 -3.24 -14.25 -3.40
CA LEU A 165 -4.64 -14.05 -3.02
C LEU A 165 -5.15 -15.23 -2.22
N THR A 166 -6.13 -14.98 -1.37
CA THR A 166 -6.99 -16.04 -0.85
C THR A 166 -8.02 -16.47 -1.88
N ALA A 167 -8.64 -17.63 -1.71
CA ALA A 167 -9.73 -18.09 -2.55
C ALA A 167 -10.90 -17.10 -2.47
N VAL A 168 -11.21 -16.55 -1.30
CA VAL A 168 -12.31 -15.57 -1.17
C VAL A 168 -12.01 -14.31 -1.98
N GLN A 169 -10.80 -13.75 -1.86
CA GLN A 169 -10.36 -12.60 -2.66
C GLN A 169 -10.42 -12.93 -4.16
N PHE A 170 -9.90 -14.09 -4.55
CA PHE A 170 -9.92 -14.54 -5.93
C PHE A 170 -11.35 -14.66 -6.48
N GLY A 171 -12.26 -15.27 -5.72
CA GLY A 171 -13.67 -15.38 -6.08
C GLY A 171 -14.33 -14.02 -6.29
N MET A 172 -13.99 -13.02 -5.48
CA MET A 172 -14.47 -11.64 -5.63
C MET A 172 -13.91 -10.98 -6.90
N VAL A 173 -12.64 -11.22 -7.26
CA VAL A 173 -12.07 -10.72 -8.52
C VAL A 173 -12.82 -11.29 -9.71
N LEU A 174 -13.08 -12.60 -9.71
CA LEU A 174 -13.79 -13.28 -10.81
C LEU A 174 -15.20 -12.73 -11.04
N ASP A 175 -15.89 -12.32 -9.97
CA ASP A 175 -17.23 -11.73 -10.04
C ASP A 175 -17.26 -10.36 -10.71
N LEU A 176 -16.11 -9.69 -10.85
CA LEU A 176 -16.02 -8.43 -11.58
C LEU A 176 -16.07 -8.60 -13.10
N PHE A 177 -15.90 -9.81 -13.63
CA PHE A 177 -15.85 -10.08 -15.07
C PHE A 177 -17.14 -10.74 -15.52
N ASN A 178 -17.87 -10.11 -16.44
CA ASN A 178 -19.13 -10.66 -16.96
C ASN A 178 -18.89 -11.62 -18.11
N ASN A 179 -17.87 -11.36 -18.92
CA ASN A 179 -17.49 -12.22 -20.02
C ASN A 179 -16.67 -13.41 -19.49
N GLU A 180 -17.03 -14.62 -19.90
CA GLU A 180 -16.39 -15.85 -19.40
C GLU A 180 -14.98 -16.03 -19.95
N ILE A 181 -14.70 -15.49 -21.14
CA ILE A 181 -13.38 -15.58 -21.77
C ILE A 181 -12.38 -14.73 -20.98
N THR A 182 -12.70 -13.46 -20.74
CA THR A 182 -11.88 -12.53 -19.94
C THR A 182 -11.73 -13.03 -18.51
N ARG A 183 -12.82 -13.52 -17.89
CA ARG A 183 -12.79 -14.11 -16.56
C ARG A 183 -11.83 -15.31 -16.49
N LEU A 184 -11.87 -16.18 -17.50
CA LEU A 184 -11.00 -17.34 -17.57
C LEU A 184 -9.54 -16.94 -17.76
N GLU A 185 -9.24 -15.96 -18.61
CA GLU A 185 -7.88 -15.42 -18.79
C GLU A 185 -7.30 -14.88 -17.48
N VAL A 186 -8.08 -14.09 -16.73
CA VAL A 186 -7.70 -13.64 -15.38
C VAL A 186 -7.51 -14.82 -14.42
N ALA A 187 -8.37 -15.84 -14.50
CA ALA A 187 -8.24 -17.03 -13.68
C ALA A 187 -6.93 -17.79 -13.96
N LYS A 188 -6.51 -17.91 -15.22
CA LYS A 188 -5.23 -18.58 -15.58
C LYS A 188 -4.04 -17.89 -14.95
N GLU A 189 -4.05 -16.56 -14.97
CA GLU A 189 -2.96 -15.75 -14.43
C GLU A 189 -2.95 -15.75 -12.89
N ALA A 190 -4.13 -15.77 -12.26
CA ALA A 190 -4.26 -15.71 -10.81
C ALA A 190 -4.06 -17.06 -10.10
N ALA A 191 -4.44 -18.17 -10.75
CA ALA A 191 -4.46 -19.50 -10.12
C ALA A 191 -3.14 -19.93 -9.45
N PRO A 192 -1.95 -19.71 -10.06
CA PRO A 192 -0.67 -20.05 -9.42
C PRO A 192 -0.42 -19.29 -8.10
N HIS A 193 -1.10 -18.15 -7.92
CA HIS A 193 -0.93 -17.25 -6.78
C HIS A 193 -2.08 -17.33 -5.76
N VAL A 194 -3.00 -18.29 -5.90
CA VAL A 194 -4.04 -18.56 -4.89
C VAL A 194 -3.44 -19.44 -3.79
N VAL A 195 -3.48 -18.99 -2.54
CA VAL A 195 -2.83 -19.69 -1.42
C VAL A 195 -3.57 -20.95 -0.97
N ASP A 196 -4.88 -20.99 -1.21
CA ASP A 196 -5.83 -22.02 -0.79
C ASP A 196 -6.68 -22.51 -1.98
N PRO A 197 -6.06 -23.14 -2.99
CA PRO A 197 -6.75 -23.53 -4.23
C PRO A 197 -7.91 -24.51 -4.01
N GLN A 198 -7.86 -25.30 -2.92
CA GLN A 198 -8.94 -26.24 -2.56
C GLN A 198 -10.27 -25.51 -2.27
N HIS A 199 -10.22 -24.35 -1.63
CA HIS A 199 -11.40 -23.53 -1.37
C HIS A 199 -11.91 -22.84 -2.63
N ALA A 200 -11.08 -22.70 -3.67
CA ALA A 200 -11.46 -22.12 -4.95
C ALA A 200 -12.12 -23.14 -5.92
N LEU A 201 -11.99 -24.45 -5.70
CA LEU A 201 -12.59 -25.49 -6.56
C LEU A 201 -14.11 -25.31 -6.78
N GLY A 202 -14.80 -24.89 -5.72
CA GLY A 202 -16.24 -24.64 -5.75
C GLY A 202 -16.64 -23.50 -6.68
N PHE A 203 -15.71 -22.64 -7.10
CA PHE A 203 -16.04 -21.54 -7.98
C PHE A 203 -16.39 -22.01 -9.38
N SER A 204 -16.05 -23.23 -9.82
CA SER A 204 -16.45 -23.76 -11.14
C SER A 204 -17.93 -23.52 -11.49
N SER A 205 -18.83 -23.44 -10.50
CA SER A 205 -20.24 -23.07 -10.65
C SER A 205 -20.51 -21.62 -11.13
N LYS A 206 -19.52 -20.72 -11.08
CA LYS A 206 -19.60 -19.33 -11.57
C LYS A 206 -19.57 -19.26 -13.10
N TRP A 207 -19.16 -20.34 -13.76
CA TRP A 207 -19.12 -20.46 -15.21
C TRP A 207 -20.43 -21.07 -15.72
N ARG A 208 -21.04 -20.44 -16.72
CA ARG A 208 -22.23 -20.94 -17.41
C ARG A 208 -21.85 -21.96 -18.48
N ASN A 209 -20.70 -21.78 -19.13
CA ASN A 209 -20.17 -22.75 -20.09
C ASN A 209 -19.41 -23.87 -19.38
N SER A 210 -19.83 -25.12 -19.61
CA SER A 210 -19.19 -26.31 -19.04
C SER A 210 -17.74 -26.50 -19.48
N ILE A 211 -17.39 -26.05 -20.69
CA ILE A 211 -16.01 -26.12 -21.21
C ILE A 211 -15.10 -25.20 -20.37
N SER A 212 -15.51 -23.95 -20.18
CA SER A 212 -14.74 -22.99 -19.38
C SER A 212 -14.70 -23.34 -17.90
N GLY A 213 -15.77 -23.94 -17.37
CA GLY A 213 -15.79 -24.47 -15.99
C GLY A 213 -14.86 -25.67 -15.80
N SER A 214 -14.78 -26.57 -16.78
CA SER A 214 -13.81 -27.68 -16.79
C SER A 214 -12.38 -27.14 -16.82
N GLU A 215 -12.10 -26.22 -17.76
CA GLU A 215 -10.78 -25.62 -17.91
C GLU A 215 -10.35 -24.86 -16.64
N TYR A 216 -11.27 -24.13 -16.01
CA TYR A 216 -11.01 -23.51 -14.71
C TYR A 216 -10.59 -24.54 -13.64
N THR A 217 -11.30 -25.66 -13.58
CA THR A 217 -11.01 -26.74 -12.62
C THR A 217 -9.64 -27.36 -12.88
N ASP A 218 -9.29 -27.55 -14.15
CA ASP A 218 -7.96 -28.06 -14.53
C ASP A 218 -6.84 -27.10 -14.16
N ILE A 219 -7.07 -25.79 -14.21
CA ILE A 219 -6.06 -24.77 -13.87
C ILE A 219 -5.90 -24.65 -12.35
N ILE A 220 -6.99 -24.66 -11.58
CA ILE A 220 -6.90 -24.48 -10.12
C ILE A 220 -6.35 -25.72 -9.39
N THR A 221 -6.36 -26.88 -10.05
CA THR A 221 -5.82 -28.14 -9.51
C THR A 221 -4.35 -28.40 -9.86
N GLN A 222 -3.74 -27.57 -10.70
CA GLN A 222 -2.30 -27.61 -11.03
C GLN A 222 -1.44 -26.96 -9.93
#